data_AF-A0A2W4P8M4-F1
#
_entry.id   AF-A0A2W4P8M4-F1
#
_cell.length_a   1.000
_cell.length_b   1.000
_cell.length_c   1.000
_cell.angle_alpha   90.00
_cell.angle_beta   90.00
_cell.angle_gamma   90.00
#
_symmetry.space_group_name_H-M   'P 1'
#
loop_
_entity.id
_entity.type
_entity.pdbx_description
1 polymer ?
#
loop_
_entity_poly.entity_id
_entity_poly.type
_entity_poly.pdbx_seq_one_letter_code
_entity_poly.pdbx_strand_id
1 'polypeptide(L)'
;MLDINVSAREQVTLIEVRGRVDSANADQLGEALTREIESGHTQIVLDLAGVEYMSSAGLREIVSALKRAKRGPEAGDVRIAQPSYRVREVLEMAGLDTVLQIFPTQMEAVGSY
;
A
#
# COMPACT_ATOMS: atom_id res chain seq x y z
N MET A 1 -11.41 -6.71 12.22
CA MET A 1 -11.79 -5.45 11.54
C MET A 1 -10.49 -4.78 11.14
N LEU A 2 -10.41 -4.28 9.90
CA LEU A 2 -9.23 -3.57 9.42
C LEU A 2 -9.36 -2.11 9.88
N ASP A 3 -8.27 -1.55 10.42
CA ASP A 3 -8.19 -0.13 10.74
C ASP A 3 -7.34 0.55 9.67
N ILE A 4 -7.90 1.55 9.01
CA ILE A 4 -7.25 2.30 7.93
C ILE A 4 -7.32 3.78 8.28
N ASN A 5 -6.15 4.39 8.42
CA ASN A 5 -6.02 5.83 8.59
C ASN A 5 -5.36 6.44 7.35
N VAL A 6 -5.93 7.52 6.83
CA VAL A 6 -5.42 8.24 5.65
C VAL A 6 -4.99 9.63 6.07
N SER A 7 -3.78 10.02 5.72
CA SER A 7 -3.25 11.34 6.03
C SER A 7 -2.40 11.89 4.88
N ALA A 8 -2.43 13.21 4.69
CA ALA A 8 -1.58 13.88 3.73
C ALA A 8 -0.20 14.19 4.34
N ARG A 9 0.86 13.90 3.60
CA ARG A 9 2.26 14.26 3.87
C ARG A 9 2.79 15.03 2.66
N GLU A 10 2.64 16.34 2.69
CA GLU A 10 2.93 17.22 1.53
C GLU A 10 2.14 16.80 0.29
N GLN A 11 2.80 16.24 -0.74
CA GLN A 11 2.17 15.74 -1.98
C GLN A 11 1.88 14.23 -1.95
N VAL A 12 2.28 13.54 -0.88
CA VAL A 12 2.16 12.10 -0.72
C VAL A 12 1.00 11.76 0.19
N THR A 13 0.19 10.78 -0.20
CA THR A 13 -0.86 10.23 0.66
C THR A 13 -0.31 9.04 1.44
N LEU A 14 -0.27 9.16 2.76
CA LEU A 14 0.12 8.09 3.67
C LEU A 14 -1.13 7.36 4.16
N ILE A 15 -1.20 6.07 3.85
CA ILE A 15 -2.26 5.15 4.28
C ILE A 15 -1.66 4.18 5.29
N GLU A 16 -2.06 4.29 6.54
CA GLU A 16 -1.65 3.39 7.62
C GLU A 16 -2.68 2.29 7.80
N VAL A 17 -2.26 1.04 7.71
CA VAL A 17 -3.14 -0.13 7.86
C VAL A 17 -2.75 -0.91 9.10
N ARG A 18 -3.76 -1.27 9.90
CA ARG A 18 -3.56 -2.13 11.08
C ARG A 18 -4.55 -3.29 11.12
N GLY A 19 -4.06 -4.40 11.65
CA GLY A 19 -4.81 -5.64 11.77
C GLY A 19 -4.41 -6.68 10.72
N ARG A 20 -5.34 -7.58 10.43
CA ARG A 20 -5.11 -8.71 9.52
C ARG A 20 -5.77 -8.45 8.17
N VAL A 21 -5.03 -8.60 7.07
CA VAL A 21 -5.57 -8.50 5.71
C VAL A 21 -5.79 -9.90 5.13
N ASP A 22 -7.05 -10.26 4.90
CA ASP A 22 -7.44 -11.55 4.34
C ASP A 22 -8.60 -11.40 3.34
N SER A 23 -9.10 -12.51 2.79
CA SER A 23 -10.14 -12.47 1.77
C SER A 23 -11.48 -11.89 2.24
N ALA A 24 -11.74 -11.82 3.56
CA ALA A 24 -12.96 -11.24 4.08
C ALA A 24 -12.91 -9.71 4.21
N ASN A 25 -11.72 -9.10 4.14
CA ASN A 25 -11.55 -7.66 4.32
C ASN A 25 -10.58 -7.00 3.33
N ALA A 26 -9.99 -7.74 2.39
CA ALA A 26 -9.12 -7.18 1.35
C ALA A 26 -9.82 -6.08 0.56
N ASP A 27 -11.11 -6.23 0.27
CA ASP A 27 -11.91 -5.22 -0.46
C ASP A 27 -11.89 -3.86 0.25
N GLN A 28 -11.85 -3.82 1.60
CA GLN A 28 -11.75 -2.55 2.35
C GLN A 28 -10.43 -1.82 2.07
N LEU A 29 -9.33 -2.56 1.94
CA LEU A 29 -8.03 -1.99 1.55
C LEU A 29 -8.07 -1.50 0.10
N GLY A 30 -8.62 -2.30 -0.80
CA GLY A 30 -8.76 -1.95 -2.22
C GLY A 30 -9.61 -0.70 -2.44
N GLU A 31 -10.72 -0.56 -1.73
CA GLU A 31 -11.60 0.61 -1.75
C GLU A 31 -10.89 1.87 -1.25
N ALA A 32 -10.15 1.78 -0.13
CA ALA A 32 -9.39 2.90 0.41
C ALA A 32 -8.33 3.39 -0.59
N LEU A 33 -7.53 2.48 -1.16
CA LEU A 33 -6.53 2.80 -2.17
C LEU A 33 -7.17 3.41 -3.42
N THR A 34 -8.26 2.82 -3.90
CA THR A 34 -8.95 3.28 -5.11
C THR A 34 -9.50 4.68 -4.94
N ARG A 35 -10.12 4.98 -3.79
CA ARG A 35 -10.69 6.30 -3.50
C ARG A 35 -9.64 7.40 -3.62
N GLU A 36 -8.46 7.20 -3.05
CA GLU A 36 -7.39 8.19 -3.11
C GLU A 36 -6.87 8.37 -4.54
N ILE A 37 -6.63 7.27 -5.26
CA ILE A 37 -6.16 7.31 -6.65
C ILE A 37 -7.17 8.02 -7.56
N GLU A 38 -8.46 7.72 -7.44
CA GLU A 38 -9.52 8.36 -8.25
C GLU A 38 -9.74 9.83 -7.89
N SER A 39 -9.34 10.25 -6.68
CA SER A 39 -9.35 11.65 -6.25
C SER A 39 -8.12 12.43 -6.74
N GLY A 40 -7.22 11.80 -7.51
CA GLY A 40 -5.99 12.41 -8.02
C GLY A 40 -4.77 12.23 -7.11
N HIS A 41 -4.93 11.61 -5.94
CA HIS A 41 -3.82 11.33 -5.04
C HIS A 41 -3.09 10.06 -5.48
N THR A 42 -2.16 10.21 -6.41
CA THR A 42 -1.51 9.07 -7.08
C THR A 42 -0.12 8.71 -6.53
N GLN A 43 0.44 9.53 -5.63
CA GLN A 43 1.66 9.23 -4.86
C GLN A 43 1.26 8.67 -3.50
N ILE A 44 1.27 7.34 -3.35
CA ILE A 44 0.77 6.66 -2.15
C ILE A 44 1.88 5.89 -1.43
N VAL A 45 2.03 6.16 -0.13
CA VAL A 45 2.76 5.28 0.79
C VAL A 45 1.76 4.46 1.58
N LEU A 46 1.84 3.15 1.47
CA LEU A 46 1.09 2.20 2.28
C LEU A 46 1.97 1.71 3.44
N ASP A 47 1.69 2.18 4.65
CA ASP A 47 2.34 1.72 5.87
C ASP A 47 1.67 0.44 6.40
N LEU A 48 2.47 -0.61 6.51
CA LEU A 48 2.07 -1.94 6.95
C LEU A 48 2.64 -2.31 8.33
N ALA A 49 3.12 -1.35 9.13
CA ALA A 49 3.69 -1.58 10.46
C ALA A 49 2.72 -2.31 11.40
N GLY A 50 1.42 -2.06 11.26
CA GLY A 50 0.37 -2.72 12.04
C GLY A 50 -0.21 -3.98 11.40
N VAL A 51 0.37 -4.47 10.29
CA VAL A 51 -0.12 -5.64 9.56
C VAL A 51 0.72 -6.87 9.86
N GLU A 52 0.14 -7.81 10.60
CA GLU A 52 0.81 -9.04 11.03
C GLU A 52 0.66 -10.19 10.03
N TYR A 53 -0.33 -10.10 9.14
CA TYR A 53 -0.60 -11.10 8.12
C TYR A 53 -1.35 -10.49 6.94
N MET A 54 -0.96 -10.92 5.74
CA MET A 54 -1.61 -10.57 4.48
C MET A 54 -1.78 -11.81 3.61
N SER A 55 -3.00 -12.05 3.12
CA SER A 55 -3.29 -13.12 2.15
C SER A 55 -3.06 -12.66 0.71
N SER A 56 -3.16 -13.59 -0.24
CA SER A 56 -3.11 -13.29 -1.68
C SER A 56 -4.19 -12.31 -2.14
N ALA A 57 -5.32 -12.19 -1.42
CA ALA A 57 -6.33 -11.19 -1.72
C ALA A 57 -5.80 -9.77 -1.48
N GLY A 58 -5.16 -9.53 -0.33
CA GLY A 58 -4.54 -8.23 -0.04
C GLY A 58 -3.44 -7.86 -1.04
N LEU A 59 -2.61 -8.83 -1.42
CA LEU A 59 -1.58 -8.61 -2.44
C LEU A 59 -2.17 -8.19 -3.79
N ARG A 60 -3.29 -8.82 -4.21
CA ARG A 60 -3.98 -8.45 -5.45
C ARG A 60 -4.53 -7.03 -5.42
N GLU A 61 -5.03 -6.58 -4.27
CA GLU A 61 -5.50 -5.20 -4.11
C GLU A 61 -4.35 -4.20 -4.23
N ILE A 62 -3.20 -4.47 -3.59
CA ILE A 62 -1.99 -3.63 -3.73
C ILE A 62 -1.53 -3.55 -5.19
N VAL A 63 -1.47 -4.69 -5.89
CA VAL A 63 -1.07 -4.72 -7.31
C VAL A 63 -2.08 -3.98 -8.19
N SER A 64 -3.37 -4.09 -7.89
CA SER A 64 -4.42 -3.37 -8.62
C SER A 64 -4.31 -1.87 -8.43
N ALA A 65 -4.07 -1.42 -7.19
CA ALA A 65 -3.80 -0.02 -6.88
C ALA A 65 -2.55 0.51 -7.59
N LEU A 66 -1.43 -0.23 -7.54
CA LEU A 66 -0.19 0.11 -8.25
C LEU A 66 -0.43 0.34 -9.75
N LYS A 67 -1.16 -0.59 -10.40
CA LYS A 67 -1.50 -0.47 -11.82
C LYS A 67 -2.40 0.74 -12.10
N ARG A 68 -3.34 1.06 -11.21
CA ARG A 68 -4.23 2.23 -11.36
C ARG A 68 -3.44 3.53 -11.21
N ALA A 69 -2.62 3.65 -10.17
CA ALA A 69 -1.77 4.82 -9.93
C ALA A 69 -0.85 5.13 -11.12
N LYS A 70 -0.19 4.10 -11.68
CA LYS A 70 0.70 4.26 -12.85
C LYS A 70 0.00 4.55 -14.18
N ARG A 71 -1.30 4.24 -14.29
CA ARG A 71 -2.11 4.47 -15.51
C ARG A 71 -2.79 5.83 -15.53
N GLY A 72 -2.78 6.55 -14.40
CA GLY A 72 -3.35 7.88 -14.30
C GLY A 72 -2.68 8.88 -15.25
N PRO A 73 -3.29 10.05 -15.44
CA PRO A 73 -2.68 11.14 -16.22
C PRO A 73 -1.39 11.67 -15.58
N GLU A 74 -1.23 11.48 -14.28
CA GLU A 74 -0.03 11.81 -13.51
C GLU A 74 0.82 10.56 -13.26
N ALA A 75 2.15 10.72 -13.20
CA ALA A 75 3.09 9.65 -12.94
C ALA A 75 3.07 9.22 -11.46
N GLY A 76 1.99 8.53 -11.07
CA GLY A 76 1.79 8.00 -9.73
C GLY A 76 2.54 6.71 -9.44
N ASP A 77 2.63 6.36 -8.15
CA ASP A 77 3.16 5.09 -7.70
C ASP A 77 2.60 4.68 -6.33
N VAL A 78 2.70 3.40 -6.00
CA VAL A 78 2.39 2.87 -4.67
C VAL A 78 3.67 2.28 -4.06
N ARG A 79 4.06 2.78 -2.89
CA ARG A 79 5.23 2.32 -2.14
C ARG A 79 4.83 1.72 -0.80
N ILE A 80 5.62 0.78 -0.32
CA ILE A 80 5.36 0.09 0.96
C ILE A 80 6.31 0.62 2.03
N ALA A 81 5.77 0.97 3.19
CA ALA A 81 6.53 1.31 4.38
C ALA A 81 6.34 0.25 5.47
N GLN A 82 7.43 -0.06 6.19
CA GLN A 82 7.42 -0.84 7.43
C GLN A 82 6.64 -2.16 7.39
N PRO A 83 6.73 -3.00 6.34
CA PRO A 83 6.10 -4.31 6.40
C PRO A 83 6.73 -5.14 7.51
N SER A 84 5.89 -5.86 8.27
CA SER A 84 6.40 -6.89 9.18
C SER A 84 7.21 -7.94 8.41
N TYR A 85 8.14 -8.62 9.08
CA TYR A 85 8.99 -9.64 8.44
C TYR A 85 8.18 -10.66 7.63
N ARG A 86 7.09 -11.16 8.20
CA ARG A 86 6.19 -12.13 7.53
C ARG A 86 5.49 -11.53 6.31
N VAL A 87 5.02 -10.29 6.38
CA VAL A 87 4.39 -9.63 5.23
C VAL A 87 5.42 -9.36 4.13
N ARG A 88 6.64 -8.98 4.50
CA ARG A 88 7.76 -8.82 3.57
C ARG A 88 8.11 -10.13 2.86
N GLU A 89 8.27 -11.24 3.59
CA GLU A 89 8.49 -12.56 2.97
C GLU A 89 7.37 -12.92 1.98
N VAL A 90 6.11 -12.63 2.34
CA VAL A 90 4.97 -12.88 1.46
C VAL A 90 5.01 -12.02 0.18
N LEU A 91 5.42 -10.75 0.30
CA LEU A 91 5.62 -9.86 -0.86
C LEU A 91 6.75 -10.38 -1.76
N GLU A 92 7.88 -10.79 -1.18
CA GLU A 92 9.05 -11.32 -1.90
C GLU A 92 8.75 -12.67 -2.57
N MET A 93 8.06 -13.59 -1.87
CA MET A 93 7.62 -14.87 -2.47
C MET A 93 6.64 -14.66 -3.63
N ALA A 94 5.83 -13.61 -3.59
CA ALA A 94 4.94 -13.24 -4.68
C ALA A 94 5.67 -12.45 -5.81
N GLY A 95 6.96 -12.16 -5.65
CA GLY A 95 7.77 -11.37 -6.58
C GLY A 95 7.39 -9.90 -6.65
N LEU A 96 6.64 -9.39 -5.66
CA LEU A 96 6.14 -8.02 -5.65
C LEU A 96 7.20 -7.00 -5.27
N ASP A 97 8.28 -7.42 -4.61
CA ASP A 97 9.49 -6.64 -4.35
C ASP A 97 10.20 -6.18 -5.65
N THR A 98 9.92 -6.82 -6.79
CA THR A 98 10.46 -6.41 -8.10
C THR A 98 9.70 -5.23 -8.73
N VAL A 99 8.48 -4.94 -8.25
CA VAL A 99 7.61 -3.90 -8.82
C VAL A 99 7.17 -2.85 -7.81
N LEU A 100 7.20 -3.17 -6.51
CA LEU A 100 6.96 -2.26 -5.40
C LEU A 100 8.29 -1.86 -4.78
N GLN A 101 8.43 -0.58 -4.48
CA GLN A 101 9.52 -0.12 -3.63
C GLN A 101 9.12 -0.28 -2.16
N ILE A 102 9.98 -0.94 -1.38
CA ILE A 102 9.73 -1.30 0.02
C ILE A 102 10.77 -0.61 0.90
N PHE A 103 10.31 0.12 1.90
CA PHE A 103 11.15 0.93 2.78
C PHE A 103 10.99 0.53 4.24
N PRO A 104 12.05 0.67 5.06
CA PRO A 104 12.03 0.34 6.48
C PRO A 104 11.29 1.38 7.34
N THR A 105 11.01 2.59 6.83
CA THR A 105 10.33 3.66 7.57
C THR A 105 9.32 4.42 6.70
N GLN A 106 8.27 4.98 7.30
CA GLN A 106 7.36 5.94 6.62
C GLN A 106 8.15 7.10 6.00
N MET A 107 9.13 7.64 6.74
CA MET A 107 9.92 8.80 6.34
C MET A 107 10.73 8.54 5.07
N GLU A 108 11.38 7.39 4.95
CA GLU A 108 12.12 7.00 3.75
C GLU A 108 11.18 6.75 2.56
N ALA A 109 10.01 6.13 2.80
CA ALA A 109 9.03 5.90 1.74
C ALA A 109 8.45 7.22 1.20
N VAL A 110 8.08 8.15 2.08
CA VAL A 110 7.56 9.47 1.70
C VAL A 110 8.67 10.28 1.00
N GLY A 111 9.86 10.36 1.59
CA GLY A 111 10.98 11.15 1.05
C GLY A 111 11.63 10.61 -0.23
N SER A 112 11.18 9.45 -0.74
CA SER A 112 11.63 8.93 -2.03
C SER A 112 10.79 9.42 -3.23
N TYR A 113 9.70 10.18 -2.98
CA TYR A 113 8.85 10.78 -4.02
C TYR A 113 9.47 12.08 -4.48
#